data_AF-A0A3C2AJF2-F1
#
_entry.id   AF-A0A3C2AJF2-F1
#
_cell.length_a   1.000
_cell.length_b   1.000
_cell.length_c   1.000
_cell.angle_alpha   90.00
_cell.angle_beta   90.00
_cell.angle_gamma   90.00
#
_symmetry.space_group_name_H-M   'P 1'
#
loop_
_entity.id
_entity.type
_entity.pdbx_description
1 polymer ?
#
loop_
_entity_poly.entity_id
_entity_poly.type
_entity_poly.pdbx_seq_one_letter_code
_entity_poly.pdbx_strand_id
1 'polypeptide(L)'
;MRILFTLLLLSGVLSSSAQCIDTLNFVDPAPACFLEFRPLCGCDGNTYRNECYAEAATLLRWVDGPYEQVAFEFRPNPVIDFLNTTIVTKFEANVNIYIFDKNGTIKYAQRLNAVTWYYLTIPMNTFDPGVYVMLVESNGVTKVSKFVKWNT
;
A
#
# COMPACT_ATOMS: atom_id res chain seq x y z
N MET A 1 -6.15 69.66 -4.18
CA MET A 1 -6.59 68.43 -4.88
C MET A 1 -5.79 67.28 -4.28
N ARG A 2 -6.39 66.55 -3.34
CA ARG A 2 -5.69 65.57 -2.48
C ARG A 2 -5.40 64.28 -3.26
N ILE A 3 -4.20 63.79 -3.00
CA ILE A 3 -3.53 62.58 -3.47
C ILE A 3 -4.32 61.34 -3.02
N LEU A 4 -4.52 60.36 -3.91
CA LEU A 4 -4.32 58.94 -3.58
C LEU A 4 -4.19 58.11 -4.87
N PHE A 5 -2.96 57.87 -5.29
CA PHE A 5 -2.62 56.74 -6.16
C PHE A 5 -2.83 55.48 -5.32
N THR A 6 -3.98 54.82 -5.45
CA THR A 6 -4.14 53.45 -4.97
C THR A 6 -3.32 52.54 -5.88
N LEU A 7 -2.07 52.28 -5.48
CA LEU A 7 -1.33 51.10 -5.94
C LEU A 7 -2.21 49.89 -5.62
N LEU A 8 -2.89 49.35 -6.64
CA LEU A 8 -3.33 47.97 -6.61
C LEU A 8 -2.03 47.14 -6.57
N LEU A 9 -1.59 46.79 -5.37
CA LEU A 9 -0.65 45.69 -5.19
C LEU A 9 -1.36 44.47 -5.78
N LEU A 10 -1.04 44.17 -7.03
CA LEU A 10 -1.27 42.87 -7.62
C LEU A 10 -0.35 41.93 -6.84
N SER A 11 -0.75 41.54 -5.62
CA SER A 11 -0.23 40.35 -5.00
C SER A 11 -0.71 39.21 -5.89
N GLY A 12 0.06 38.96 -6.94
CA GLY A 12 0.09 37.69 -7.63
C GLY A 12 0.45 36.67 -6.58
N VAL A 13 -0.59 36.17 -5.90
CA VAL A 13 -0.49 34.92 -5.17
C VAL A 13 -0.32 33.89 -6.29
N LEU A 14 0.93 33.69 -6.70
CA LEU A 14 1.34 32.48 -7.41
C LEU A 14 1.03 31.37 -6.41
N SER A 15 -0.19 30.88 -6.47
CA SER A 15 -0.55 29.62 -5.85
C SER A 15 0.23 28.58 -6.64
N SER A 16 1.50 28.37 -6.28
CA SER A 16 2.23 27.20 -6.75
C SER A 16 1.40 26.02 -6.26
N SER A 17 0.64 25.40 -7.16
CA SER A 17 0.08 24.08 -6.90
C SER A 17 1.23 23.27 -6.32
N ALA A 18 1.10 22.77 -5.09
CA ALA A 18 2.17 22.03 -4.44
C ALA A 18 2.50 20.82 -5.31
N GLN A 19 3.56 20.95 -6.12
CA GLN A 19 3.88 19.96 -7.14
C GLN A 19 4.14 18.63 -6.44
N CYS A 20 3.54 17.57 -6.98
CA CYS A 20 3.62 16.25 -6.39
C CYS A 20 4.63 15.36 -7.10
N ILE A 21 4.69 15.48 -8.42
CA ILE A 21 5.56 14.68 -9.29
C ILE A 21 6.62 15.60 -9.89
N ASP A 22 7.88 15.17 -9.86
CA ASP A 22 8.96 15.80 -10.61
C ASP A 22 8.85 15.44 -12.09
N THR A 23 8.31 16.36 -12.87
CA THR A 23 8.09 16.17 -14.31
C THR A 23 9.37 16.27 -15.15
N LEU A 24 10.52 16.61 -14.53
CA LEU A 24 11.81 16.70 -15.22
C LEU A 24 12.61 15.39 -15.15
N ASN A 25 12.17 14.45 -14.30
CA ASN A 25 12.77 13.13 -14.15
C ASN A 25 11.87 12.04 -14.76
N PHE A 26 12.48 10.90 -15.10
CA PHE A 26 11.77 9.76 -15.69
C PHE A 26 11.48 8.69 -14.63
N VAL A 27 10.32 8.05 -14.74
CA VAL A 27 9.96 6.90 -13.92
C VAL A 27 10.87 5.72 -14.25
N ASP A 28 11.46 5.09 -13.23
CA ASP A 28 12.16 3.83 -13.36
C ASP A 28 11.18 2.67 -13.07
N PRO A 29 10.79 1.86 -14.08
CA PRO A 29 9.85 0.76 -13.88
C PRO A 29 10.47 -0.46 -13.18
N ALA A 30 11.80 -0.53 -13.05
CA ALA A 30 12.52 -1.66 -12.46
C ALA A 30 13.65 -1.20 -11.53
N PRO A 31 13.33 -0.41 -10.49
CA PRO A 31 14.36 0.19 -9.66
C PRO A 31 15.06 -0.86 -8.81
N ALA A 32 16.35 -0.66 -8.57
CA ALA A 32 17.17 -1.52 -7.72
C ALA A 32 16.88 -1.26 -6.22
N CYS A 33 15.65 -1.53 -5.80
CA CYS A 33 15.17 -1.29 -4.44
C CYS A 33 15.19 -2.54 -3.56
N PHE A 34 15.39 -2.36 -2.26
CA PHE A 34 15.12 -3.41 -1.28
C PHE A 34 13.65 -3.82 -1.31
N LEU A 35 13.40 -5.11 -1.04
CA LEU A 35 12.07 -5.71 -1.11
C LEU A 35 11.24 -5.54 0.17
N GLU A 36 11.73 -4.76 1.13
CA GLU A 36 11.02 -4.47 2.37
C GLU A 36 9.68 -3.79 2.07
N PHE A 37 8.63 -4.23 2.76
CA PHE A 37 7.29 -3.66 2.63
C PHE A 37 7.04 -2.69 3.79
N ARG A 38 7.37 -1.41 3.58
CA ARG A 38 7.09 -0.26 4.47
C ARG A 38 6.28 0.76 3.68
N PRO A 39 4.96 0.56 3.54
CA PRO A 39 4.17 1.32 2.59
C PRO A 39 4.12 2.81 2.93
N LEU A 40 4.10 3.64 1.89
CA LEU A 40 4.00 5.08 1.96
C LEU A 40 2.79 5.57 1.16
N CYS A 41 2.21 6.67 1.59
CA CYS A 41 1.12 7.38 0.91
C CYS A 41 1.75 8.52 0.12
N GLY A 42 1.86 8.36 -1.20
CA GLY A 42 2.33 9.39 -2.11
C GLY A 42 1.37 10.57 -2.16
N CYS A 43 1.89 11.76 -2.47
CA CYS A 43 1.06 12.96 -2.70
C CYS A 43 0.12 12.83 -3.92
N ASP A 44 0.31 11.79 -4.74
CA ASP A 44 -0.50 11.43 -5.90
C ASP A 44 -1.70 10.54 -5.53
N GLY A 45 -1.83 10.19 -4.25
CA GLY A 45 -2.89 9.33 -3.74
C GLY A 45 -2.65 7.84 -3.96
N ASN A 46 -1.41 7.42 -4.26
CA ASN A 46 -1.07 6.01 -4.42
C ASN A 46 -0.24 5.48 -3.23
N THR A 47 -0.38 4.18 -2.96
CA THR A 47 0.47 3.48 -1.99
C THR A 47 1.73 2.96 -2.69
N TYR A 48 2.90 3.36 -2.21
CA TYR A 48 4.19 2.86 -2.66
C TYR A 48 4.75 1.89 -1.64
N ARG A 49 5.45 0.85 -2.10
CA ARG A 49 5.96 -0.24 -1.25
C ARG A 49 6.94 0.23 -0.17
N ASN A 50 7.80 1.18 -0.52
CA ASN A 50 8.77 1.85 0.34
C ASN A 50 9.28 3.11 -0.38
N GLU A 51 10.15 3.86 0.29
CA GLU A 51 10.70 5.15 -0.18
C GLU A 51 11.37 5.05 -1.54
N CYS A 52 12.22 4.04 -1.75
CA CYS A 52 12.90 3.83 -3.03
C CYS A 52 11.93 3.65 -4.21
N TYR A 53 10.79 2.98 -4.00
CA TYR A 53 9.76 2.87 -5.05
C TYR A 53 8.98 4.18 -5.27
N ALA A 54 8.85 5.04 -4.24
CA ALA A 54 8.25 6.36 -4.39
C ALA A 54 9.18 7.32 -5.17
N GLU A 55 10.47 7.29 -4.88
CA GLU A 55 11.50 8.04 -5.59
C GLU A 55 11.62 7.60 -7.05
N ALA A 56 11.61 6.27 -7.30
CA ALA A 56 11.60 5.72 -8.65
C ALA A 56 10.37 6.14 -9.47
N ALA A 57 9.27 6.48 -8.79
CA ALA A 57 8.07 7.06 -9.39
C ALA A 57 8.10 8.59 -9.45
N THR A 58 9.24 9.23 -9.15
CA THR A 58 9.47 10.68 -9.21
C THR A 58 8.57 11.51 -8.28
N LEU A 59 8.10 10.91 -7.19
CA LEU A 59 7.35 11.66 -6.17
C LEU A 59 8.25 12.65 -5.45
N LEU A 60 7.66 13.79 -5.05
CA LEU A 60 8.33 14.82 -4.27
C LEU A 60 7.96 14.78 -2.78
N ARG A 61 6.81 14.16 -2.45
CA ARG A 61 6.26 14.13 -1.09
C ARG A 61 5.48 12.85 -0.84
N TRP A 62 5.62 12.33 0.37
CA TRP A 62 4.87 11.19 0.89
C TRP A 62 4.76 11.28 2.42
N VAL A 63 3.90 10.45 2.99
CA VAL A 63 3.81 10.22 4.44
C VAL A 63 3.82 8.72 4.73
N ASP A 64 4.22 8.35 5.94
CA ASP A 64 4.22 6.95 6.38
C ASP A 64 2.83 6.33 6.36
N GLY A 65 2.78 5.05 5.99
CA GLY A 65 1.57 4.24 5.94
C GLY A 65 0.90 4.24 4.56
N PRO A 66 -0.05 3.31 4.33
CA PRO A 66 -0.74 3.21 3.05
C PRO A 66 -1.70 4.39 2.81
N TYR A 67 -2.01 4.67 1.54
CA TYR A 67 -3.01 5.65 1.16
C TYR A 67 -4.41 5.26 1.68
N GLU A 68 -4.81 4.02 1.42
CA GLU A 68 -6.05 3.41 1.93
C GLU A 68 -5.87 2.84 3.33
N GLN A 69 -6.99 2.52 4.00
CA GLN A 69 -6.97 2.08 5.39
C GLN A 69 -6.13 0.83 5.64
N VAL A 70 -6.02 -0.09 4.67
CA VAL A 70 -5.21 -1.30 4.80
C VAL A 70 -4.43 -1.58 3.54
N ALA A 71 -3.19 -2.02 3.71
CA ALA A 71 -2.37 -2.61 2.67
C ALA A 71 -1.69 -3.86 3.21
N PHE A 72 -1.43 -4.81 2.33
CA PHE A 72 -0.70 -6.01 2.70
C PHE A 72 0.13 -6.53 1.54
N GLU A 73 1.13 -7.34 1.88
CA GLU A 73 1.89 -8.12 0.94
C GLU A 73 2.21 -9.48 1.55
N PHE A 74 2.23 -10.51 0.71
CA PHE A 74 2.73 -11.82 1.09
C PHE A 74 3.89 -12.27 0.21
N ARG A 75 4.72 -13.16 0.77
CA ARG A 75 5.77 -13.91 0.08
C ARG A 75 6.00 -15.28 0.76
N PRO A 76 6.56 -16.29 0.07
CA PRO A 76 6.81 -16.33 -1.37
C PRO A 76 5.52 -16.60 -2.17
N ASN A 77 5.58 -16.41 -3.49
CA ASN A 77 4.54 -16.83 -4.42
C ASN A 77 5.22 -17.39 -5.70
N PRO A 78 5.14 -18.70 -5.99
CA PRO A 78 4.37 -19.73 -5.30
C PRO A 78 4.81 -19.99 -3.85
N VAL A 79 3.86 -20.34 -2.98
CA VAL A 79 4.11 -20.73 -1.59
C VAL A 79 4.18 -22.25 -1.45
N ILE A 80 5.09 -22.73 -0.59
CA ILE A 80 5.25 -24.16 -0.27
C ILE A 80 4.78 -24.42 1.16
N ASP A 81 5.54 -23.99 2.17
CA ASP A 81 5.26 -24.35 3.57
C ASP A 81 4.61 -23.23 4.37
N PHE A 82 5.07 -21.99 4.18
CA PHE A 82 4.66 -20.85 4.99
C PHE A 82 4.41 -19.64 4.11
N LEU A 83 3.21 -19.07 4.22
CA LEU A 83 2.89 -17.78 3.61
C LEU A 83 3.15 -16.68 4.64
N ASN A 84 4.21 -15.91 4.42
CA ASN A 84 4.56 -14.78 5.27
C ASN A 84 3.87 -13.53 4.73
N THR A 85 3.06 -12.88 5.56
CA THR A 85 2.27 -11.70 5.19
C THR A 85 2.57 -10.55 6.13
N THR A 86 2.88 -9.38 5.59
CA THR A 86 2.90 -8.12 6.34
C THR A 86 1.61 -7.37 6.07
N ILE A 87 0.95 -6.91 7.13
CA ILE A 87 -0.28 -6.13 7.09
C ILE A 87 -0.01 -4.80 7.77
N VAL A 88 -0.35 -3.70 7.10
CA VAL A 88 -0.19 -2.35 7.62
C VAL A 88 -1.52 -1.63 7.46
N THR A 89 -1.94 -0.92 8.51
CA THR A 89 -3.12 -0.05 8.46
C THR A 89 -2.70 1.41 8.52
N LYS A 90 -3.50 2.29 7.92
CA LYS A 90 -3.27 3.74 7.96
C LYS A 90 -3.48 4.31 9.37
N PHE A 91 -4.49 3.79 10.05
CA PHE A 91 -4.81 4.11 11.45
C PHE A 91 -5.06 2.81 12.19
N GLU A 92 -4.75 2.78 13.49
CA GLU A 92 -4.98 1.62 14.34
C GLU A 92 -6.43 1.10 14.18
N ALA A 93 -6.57 -0.16 13.78
CA ALA A 93 -7.87 -0.74 13.49
C ALA A 93 -7.86 -2.26 13.60
N ASN A 94 -9.06 -2.83 13.69
CA ASN A 94 -9.22 -4.28 13.57
C ASN A 94 -9.10 -4.69 12.10
N VAL A 95 -8.56 -5.88 11.86
CA VAL A 95 -8.36 -6.44 10.52
C VAL A 95 -8.96 -7.84 10.45
N ASN A 96 -9.78 -8.10 9.43
CA ASN A 96 -10.27 -9.43 9.11
C ASN A 96 -9.48 -9.97 7.91
N ILE A 97 -9.05 -11.22 8.01
CA ILE A 97 -8.25 -11.90 6.99
C ILE A 97 -8.96 -13.18 6.60
N TYR A 98 -9.09 -13.42 5.30
CA TYR A 98 -9.66 -14.64 4.75
C TYR A 98 -8.77 -15.17 3.62
N ILE A 99 -8.66 -16.50 3.52
CA ILE A 99 -8.14 -17.16 2.33
C ILE A 99 -9.22 -18.05 1.76
N PHE A 100 -9.55 -17.83 0.49
CA PHE A 100 -10.51 -18.61 -0.27
C PHE A 100 -9.79 -19.52 -1.26
N ASP A 101 -10.27 -20.75 -1.42
CA ASP A 101 -9.90 -21.57 -2.57
C ASP A 101 -10.61 -21.11 -3.86
N LYS A 102 -10.29 -21.73 -4.99
CA LYS A 102 -10.89 -21.42 -6.31
C LYS A 102 -12.42 -21.59 -6.37
N ASN A 103 -13.02 -22.33 -5.45
CA ASN A 103 -14.46 -22.55 -5.39
C ASN A 103 -15.15 -21.54 -4.43
N GLY A 104 -14.39 -20.62 -3.82
CA GLY A 104 -14.91 -19.68 -2.83
C GLY A 104 -15.04 -20.26 -1.43
N THR A 105 -14.47 -21.43 -1.14
CA THR A 105 -14.49 -22.00 0.21
C THR A 105 -13.43 -21.32 1.07
N ILE A 106 -13.81 -20.86 2.26
CA ILE A 106 -12.85 -20.32 3.23
C ILE A 106 -11.97 -21.45 3.76
N LYS A 107 -10.66 -21.33 3.55
CA LYS A 107 -9.62 -22.24 4.07
C LYS A 107 -8.90 -21.67 5.28
N TYR A 108 -8.92 -20.36 5.45
CA TYR A 108 -8.35 -19.69 6.60
C TYR A 108 -9.13 -18.42 6.90
N ALA A 109 -9.34 -18.14 8.19
CA ALA A 109 -9.94 -16.92 8.68
C ALA A 109 -9.25 -16.51 9.98
N GLN A 110 -8.86 -15.24 10.10
CA GLN A 110 -8.30 -14.69 11.33
C GLN A 110 -8.74 -13.24 11.50
N ARG A 111 -9.05 -12.87 12.75
CA ARG A 111 -9.26 -11.48 13.13
C ARG A 111 -8.08 -11.00 13.98
N LEU A 112 -7.55 -9.85 13.63
CA LEU A 112 -6.55 -9.11 14.40
C LEU A 112 -7.20 -7.88 15.02
N ASN A 113 -6.76 -7.50 16.23
CA ASN A 113 -7.25 -6.32 16.93
C ASN A 113 -6.14 -5.28 17.04
N ALA A 114 -6.52 -3.99 16.96
CA ALA A 114 -5.60 -2.86 17.16
C ALA A 114 -4.30 -2.95 16.34
N VAL A 115 -4.41 -3.19 15.04
CA VAL A 115 -3.27 -3.31 14.13
C VAL A 115 -2.91 -1.93 13.59
N THR A 116 -1.63 -1.60 13.65
CA THR A 116 -0.93 -0.59 12.82
C THR A 116 0.08 -1.27 11.90
N TRP A 117 0.79 -2.26 12.44
CA TRP A 117 1.71 -3.14 11.73
C TRP A 117 1.62 -4.55 12.31
N TYR A 118 1.49 -5.56 11.45
CA TYR A 118 1.46 -6.95 11.89
C TYR A 118 2.15 -7.88 10.89
N TYR A 119 2.98 -8.79 11.40
CA TYR A 119 3.61 -9.84 10.61
C TYR A 119 2.93 -11.17 10.95
N LEU A 120 2.31 -11.79 9.94
CA LEU A 120 1.56 -13.03 10.05
C LEU A 120 2.25 -14.13 9.24
N THR A 121 2.45 -15.29 9.86
CA THR A 121 2.92 -16.50 9.18
C THR A 121 1.80 -17.53 9.17
N ILE A 122 1.36 -17.92 7.97
CA ILE A 122 0.28 -18.90 7.78
C ILE A 122 0.90 -20.22 7.34
N PRO A 123 0.78 -21.31 8.13
CA PRO A 123 1.16 -22.65 7.70
C PRO A 123 0.29 -23.12 6.55
N MET A 124 0.93 -23.58 5.47
CA MET A 124 0.28 -23.97 4.22
C MET A 124 0.20 -25.49 4.03
N ASN A 125 0.64 -26.26 5.02
CA ASN A 125 0.68 -27.72 4.99
C ASN A 125 -0.71 -28.39 4.87
N THR A 126 -1.78 -27.68 5.25
CA THR A 126 -3.17 -28.16 5.13
C THR A 126 -3.87 -27.70 3.86
N PHE A 127 -3.17 -26.95 2.99
CA PHE A 127 -3.70 -26.44 1.74
C PHE A 127 -3.27 -27.34 0.58
N ASP A 128 -4.24 -27.78 -0.22
CA ASP A 128 -3.96 -28.49 -1.45
C ASP A 128 -3.24 -27.58 -2.48
N PRO A 129 -2.42 -28.13 -3.38
CA PRO A 129 -1.86 -27.35 -4.49
C PRO A 129 -2.97 -26.69 -5.33
N GLY A 130 -2.82 -25.39 -5.61
CA GLY A 130 -3.83 -24.65 -6.34
C GLY A 130 -3.74 -23.13 -6.20
N VAL A 131 -4.71 -22.45 -6.79
CA VAL A 131 -4.85 -20.99 -6.72
C VAL A 131 -5.74 -20.62 -5.54
N TYR A 132 -5.28 -19.63 -4.77
CA TYR A 132 -5.97 -19.09 -3.62
C TYR A 132 -6.10 -17.57 -3.74
N VAL A 133 -7.12 -17.04 -3.07
CA VAL A 133 -7.38 -15.60 -2.97
C VAL A 133 -7.30 -15.20 -1.50
N MET A 134 -6.37 -14.32 -1.16
CA MET A 134 -6.29 -13.68 0.15
C MET A 134 -7.06 -12.36 0.12
N LEU A 135 -7.99 -12.20 1.05
CA LEU A 135 -8.78 -11.00 1.28
C LEU A 135 -8.42 -10.44 2.66
N VAL A 136 -8.08 -9.15 2.72
CA VAL A 136 -7.78 -8.42 3.95
C VAL A 136 -8.68 -7.20 4.03
N GLU A 137 -9.49 -7.10 5.08
CA GLU A 137 -10.48 -6.05 5.27
C GLU A 137 -10.23 -5.26 6.57
N SER A 138 -10.33 -3.94 6.52
CA SER A 138 -10.31 -3.06 7.69
C SER A 138 -11.13 -1.79 7.45
N ASN A 139 -12.00 -1.44 8.40
CA ASN A 139 -12.92 -0.29 8.36
C ASN A 139 -13.59 -0.05 6.99
N GLY A 140 -14.11 -1.10 6.36
CA GLY A 140 -14.82 -1.01 5.07
C GLY A 140 -13.93 -0.98 3.82
N VAL A 141 -12.60 -0.92 3.99
CA VAL A 141 -11.64 -1.09 2.88
C VAL A 141 -11.29 -2.57 2.77
N THR A 142 -11.39 -3.10 1.56
CA THR A 142 -11.01 -4.48 1.24
C THR A 142 -9.86 -4.50 0.24
N LYS A 143 -8.82 -5.27 0.55
CA LYS A 143 -7.72 -5.59 -0.36
C LYS A 143 -7.72 -7.07 -0.69
N VAL A 144 -7.44 -7.39 -1.95
CA VAL A 144 -7.46 -8.76 -2.46
C VAL A 144 -6.18 -9.03 -3.24
N SER A 145 -5.58 -10.20 -3.04
CA SER A 145 -4.45 -10.66 -3.84
C SER A 145 -4.49 -12.17 -4.02
N LYS A 146 -3.92 -12.67 -5.12
CA LYS A 146 -3.94 -14.09 -5.49
C LYS A 146 -2.56 -14.71 -5.32
N PHE A 147 -2.50 -15.92 -4.80
CA PHE A 147 -1.26 -16.70 -4.70
C PHE A 147 -1.47 -18.14 -5.13
N VAL A 148 -0.36 -18.81 -5.44
CA VAL A 148 -0.34 -20.23 -5.82
C VAL A 148 0.29 -21.03 -4.69
N LYS A 149 -0.42 -22.03 -4.18
CA LYS A 149 0.17 -23.11 -3.37
C LYS A 149 0.77 -24.15 -4.30
N TRP A 150 2.04 -24.46 -4.09
CA TRP A 150 2.78 -25.50 -4.80
C TRP A 150 3.34 -26.53 -3.82
N ASN A 151 3.55 -27.76 -4.28
CA ASN A 151 4.28 -28.80 -3.55
C ASN A 151 5.54 -29.15 -4.35
N THR A 152 6.68 -29.22 -3.67
CA THR A 152 7.91 -29.83 -4.24
C THR A 152 7.78 -31.33 -4.38
#